data_AF-A0A6C0DC55-F1
#
_entry.id   AF-A0A6C0DC55-F1
#
_cell.length_a   1.000
_cell.length_b   1.000
_cell.length_c   1.000
_cell.angle_alpha   90.00
_cell.angle_beta   90.00
_cell.angle_gamma   90.00
#
_symmetry.space_group_name_H-M   'P 1'
#
loop_
_entity.id
_entity.type
_entity.pdbx_description
1 polymer ?
#
loop_
_entity_poly.entity_id
_entity_poly.type
_entity_poly.pdbx_seq_one_letter_code
_entity_poly.pdbx_strand_id
1 'polypeptide(L)'
;MSNTYVLVNPYIQGEFKNTVKAANSIEAGKILYKGLSEHFNNAVPKFYFTIQKGGSGKGKHYHFKVKEQRKNDKISFTLEPYEVVGGINLDSFTNKLNNFKNKFAQNGGKKSKKSKKSKKDSSESESSSESSDDYKRMSSYVPVVNQPFYYWWYDPAVYRLDSYYVPTFYSYVTPVIEIVF
;
A
#
# COMPACT_ATOMS: atom_id res chain seq x y z
N MET A 1 9.23 -27.25 1.12
CA MET A 1 9.39 -26.27 0.02
C MET A 1 8.80 -24.94 0.47
N SER A 2 9.53 -23.83 0.34
CA SER A 2 9.04 -22.49 0.71
C SER A 2 8.59 -21.72 -0.53
N ASN A 3 7.48 -21.00 -0.40
CA ASN A 3 6.92 -20.14 -1.43
C ASN A 3 7.21 -18.68 -1.07
N THR A 4 7.41 -17.83 -2.08
CA THR A 4 7.53 -16.37 -1.88
C THR A 4 6.15 -15.74 -1.94
N TYR A 5 5.86 -14.82 -1.03
CA TYR A 5 4.62 -14.06 -0.97
C TYR A 5 4.91 -12.57 -0.85
N VAL A 6 4.11 -11.75 -1.51
CA VAL A 6 4.22 -10.29 -1.53
C VAL A 6 2.93 -9.67 -1.02
N LEU A 7 3.03 -8.69 -0.14
CA LEU A 7 1.91 -7.86 0.29
C LEU A 7 1.51 -6.90 -0.86
N VAL A 8 0.27 -6.99 -1.32
CA VAL A 8 -0.22 -6.21 -2.47
C VAL A 8 -1.34 -5.22 -2.13
N ASN A 9 -2.10 -5.49 -1.07
CA ASN A 9 -3.07 -4.54 -0.51
C ASN A 9 -3.00 -4.67 1.01
N PRO A 10 -2.53 -3.67 1.75
CA PRO A 10 -2.05 -2.35 1.31
C PRO A 10 -0.76 -2.43 0.47
N TYR A 11 -0.57 -1.45 -0.42
CA TYR A 11 0.71 -1.21 -1.09
C TYR A 11 1.49 -0.15 -0.32
N ILE A 12 2.76 -0.45 -0.07
CA ILE A 12 3.60 0.30 0.85
C ILE A 12 4.88 0.67 0.11
N GLN A 13 5.24 1.94 0.16
CA GLN A 13 6.56 2.41 -0.22
C GLN A 13 7.35 2.82 1.03
N GLY A 14 8.62 2.44 1.04
CA GLY A 14 9.55 2.64 2.15
C GLY A 14 10.49 1.44 2.26
N GLU A 15 11.22 1.34 3.36
CA GLU A 15 12.14 0.23 3.63
C GLU A 15 11.44 -1.03 4.18
N PHE A 16 10.13 -0.98 4.39
CA PHE A 16 9.36 -2.12 4.87
C PHE A 16 9.47 -3.33 3.91
N LYS A 17 9.83 -4.48 4.47
CA LYS A 17 9.93 -5.74 3.72
C LYS A 17 8.53 -6.29 3.41
N ASN A 18 7.98 -5.87 2.27
CA ASN A 18 6.70 -6.33 1.76
C ASN A 18 6.71 -7.77 1.20
N THR A 19 7.87 -8.42 1.16
CA THR A 19 8.07 -9.75 0.56
C THR A 19 8.61 -10.73 1.60
N VAL A 20 7.99 -11.90 1.72
CA VAL A 20 8.36 -12.95 2.69
C VAL A 20 8.41 -14.33 2.04
N LYS A 21 9.23 -15.23 2.59
CA LYS A 21 9.23 -16.66 2.22
C LYS A 21 8.58 -17.47 3.35
N ALA A 22 7.58 -18.28 3.03
CA ALA A 22 6.88 -19.11 4.01
C ALA A 22 6.39 -20.43 3.38
N ALA A 23 6.02 -21.42 4.19
CA ALA A 23 5.53 -22.69 3.67
C ALA A 23 4.13 -22.52 3.04
N ASN A 24 3.24 -21.83 3.75
CA ASN A 24 1.85 -21.59 3.35
C ASN A 24 1.47 -20.10 3.40
N SER A 25 0.32 -19.76 2.81
CA SER A 25 -0.18 -18.37 2.75
C SER A 25 -0.56 -17.82 4.11
N ILE A 26 -0.98 -18.68 5.05
CA ILE A 26 -1.39 -18.29 6.41
C ILE A 26 -0.17 -17.83 7.21
N GLU A 27 0.94 -18.59 7.17
CA GLU A 27 2.22 -18.22 7.79
C GLU A 27 2.76 -16.93 7.19
N ALA A 28 2.74 -16.80 5.86
CA ALA A 28 3.14 -15.56 5.19
C ALA A 28 2.31 -14.37 5.67
N GLY A 29 0.98 -14.53 5.76
CA GLY A 29 0.07 -13.52 6.27
C GLY A 29 0.37 -13.14 7.71
N LYS A 30 0.68 -14.10 8.59
CA LYS A 30 1.05 -13.83 9.99
C LYS A 30 2.35 -13.04 10.09
N ILE A 31 3.38 -13.42 9.33
CA ILE A 31 4.68 -12.74 9.33
C ILE A 31 4.52 -11.30 8.82
N LEU A 32 3.82 -11.12 7.70
CA LEU A 32 3.57 -9.80 7.12
C LEU A 32 2.75 -8.93 8.06
N TYR A 33 1.64 -9.44 8.59
CA TYR A 33 0.80 -8.65 9.50
C TYR A 33 1.54 -8.27 10.78
N LYS A 34 2.29 -9.20 11.38
CA LYS A 34 3.10 -8.89 12.56
C LYS A 34 4.04 -7.71 12.30
N GLY A 35 4.80 -7.76 11.20
CA GLY A 35 5.71 -6.67 10.82
C GLY A 35 4.98 -5.36 10.54
N LEU A 36 3.78 -5.38 9.96
CA LEU A 36 2.97 -4.17 9.76
C LEU A 36 2.48 -3.59 11.08
N SER A 37 1.94 -4.43 11.94
CA SER A 37 1.29 -4.02 13.20
C SER A 37 2.25 -3.40 14.21
N GLU A 38 3.54 -3.73 14.14
CA GLU A 38 4.59 -3.11 14.96
C GLU A 38 4.73 -1.60 14.73
N HIS A 39 4.19 -1.10 13.62
CA HIS A 39 4.24 0.31 13.25
C HIS A 39 2.90 1.03 13.41
N PHE A 40 1.86 0.32 13.85
CA PHE A 40 0.57 0.93 14.16
C PHE A 40 0.63 1.63 15.52
N ASN A 41 0.10 2.85 15.58
CA ASN A 41 -0.02 3.60 16.83
C ASN A 41 -1.41 3.44 17.48
N ASN A 42 -2.33 2.74 16.81
CA ASN A 42 -3.68 2.46 17.27
C ASN A 42 -3.99 0.95 17.21
N ALA A 43 -4.97 0.51 17.99
CA ALA A 43 -5.53 -0.83 17.86
C ALA A 43 -6.53 -0.85 16.69
N VAL A 44 -6.43 -1.85 15.82
CA VAL A 44 -7.28 -2.00 14.65
C VAL A 44 -8.14 -3.26 14.83
N PRO A 45 -9.39 -3.14 15.31
CA PRO A 45 -10.20 -4.30 15.70
C PRO A 45 -10.38 -5.32 14.59
N LYS A 46 -10.51 -4.84 13.35
CA LYS A 46 -10.65 -5.67 12.15
C LYS A 46 -9.85 -5.03 11.02
N PHE A 47 -8.92 -5.79 10.45
CA PHE A 47 -8.13 -5.36 9.30
C PHE A 47 -8.19 -6.40 8.19
N TYR A 48 -8.23 -5.95 6.94
CA TYR A 48 -8.26 -6.83 5.79
C TYR A 48 -7.06 -6.52 4.91
N PHE A 49 -6.37 -7.56 4.46
CA PHE A 49 -5.23 -7.40 3.57
C PHE A 49 -5.15 -8.54 2.56
N THR A 50 -4.41 -8.30 1.49
CA THR A 50 -4.22 -9.23 0.39
C THR A 50 -2.75 -9.46 0.17
N ILE A 51 -2.37 -10.73 0.06
CA ILE A 51 -1.05 -11.14 -0.38
C ILE A 51 -1.15 -11.89 -1.71
N GLN A 52 -0.09 -11.77 -2.49
CA GLN A 52 0.07 -12.48 -3.74
C GLN A 52 1.18 -13.52 -3.59
N LYS A 53 0.93 -14.75 -4.05
CA LYS A 53 1.98 -15.76 -4.17
C LYS A 53 2.85 -15.48 -5.40
N GLY A 54 4.17 -15.40 -5.21
CA GLY A 54 5.17 -15.08 -6.23
C GLY A 54 5.61 -13.60 -6.21
N GLY A 55 6.72 -13.30 -6.89
CA GLY A 55 7.37 -11.98 -6.85
C GLY A 55 6.96 -10.98 -7.95
N SER A 56 6.26 -11.42 -9.00
CA SER A 56 5.76 -10.55 -10.08
C SER A 56 4.77 -11.32 -10.97
N GLY A 57 3.58 -10.78 -11.26
CA GLY A 57 2.64 -11.33 -12.26
C GLY A 57 1.23 -11.72 -11.77
N LYS A 58 0.54 -12.60 -12.51
CA LYS A 58 -0.82 -13.13 -12.24
C LYS A 58 -0.83 -14.21 -11.14
N GLY A 59 -0.09 -13.98 -10.07
CA GLY A 59 -0.01 -14.92 -8.94
C GLY A 59 -1.38 -15.06 -8.25
N LYS A 60 -1.60 -16.21 -7.59
CA LYS A 60 -2.83 -16.39 -6.80
C LYS A 60 -2.85 -15.39 -5.65
N HIS A 61 -3.96 -14.66 -5.54
CA HIS A 61 -4.22 -13.72 -4.47
C HIS A 61 -4.89 -14.47 -3.31
N TYR A 62 -4.47 -14.13 -2.10
CA TYR A 62 -5.03 -14.65 -0.86
C TYR A 62 -5.43 -13.46 0.00
N HIS A 63 -6.68 -13.46 0.43
CA HIS A 63 -7.26 -12.40 1.23
C HIS A 63 -7.38 -12.90 2.65
N PHE A 64 -7.09 -12.01 3.59
CA PHE A 64 -7.13 -12.33 5.00
C PHE A 64 -7.90 -11.28 5.76
N LYS A 65 -8.60 -11.76 6.78
CA LYS A 65 -9.21 -10.96 7.82
C LYS A 65 -8.40 -11.16 9.09
N VAL A 66 -7.96 -10.06 9.67
CA VAL A 66 -7.36 -10.02 11.00
C VAL A 66 -8.38 -9.51 11.98
N LYS A 67 -8.43 -10.15 13.15
CA LYS A 67 -9.14 -9.62 14.31
C LYS A 67 -8.11 -9.41 15.42
N GLU A 68 -8.01 -8.18 15.90
CA GLU A 68 -7.20 -7.86 17.06
C GLU A 68 -8.03 -7.93 18.33
N GLN A 69 -7.43 -8.48 19.38
CA GLN A 69 -7.96 -8.52 20.72
C GLN A 69 -6.93 -7.93 21.67
N ARG A 70 -7.34 -6.89 22.40
CA ARG A 70 -6.53 -6.29 23.45
C ARG A 70 -6.86 -6.95 24.78
N LYS A 71 -5.86 -7.53 25.44
CA LYS A 71 -5.94 -8.01 26.83
C LYS A 71 -4.75 -7.46 27.61
N ASN A 72 -5.03 -6.64 28.63
CA ASN A 72 -4.05 -6.12 29.59
C ASN A 72 -2.76 -5.63 28.91
N ASP A 73 -2.91 -4.65 28.02
CA ASP A 73 -1.85 -4.03 27.19
C ASP A 73 -1.13 -4.93 26.17
N LYS A 74 -1.51 -6.21 26.06
CA LYS A 74 -1.05 -7.07 24.97
C LYS A 74 -2.12 -7.13 23.88
N ILE A 75 -1.70 -6.88 22.65
CA ILE A 75 -2.52 -7.04 21.46
C ILE A 75 -2.21 -8.43 20.88
N SER A 76 -3.19 -9.33 20.93
CA SER A 76 -3.14 -10.61 20.23
C SER A 76 -4.01 -10.53 18.99
N PHE A 77 -3.57 -11.13 17.88
CA PHE A 77 -4.35 -11.14 16.64
C PHE A 77 -4.64 -12.56 16.17
N THR A 78 -5.80 -12.74 15.55
CA THR A 78 -6.14 -13.96 14.81
C THR A 78 -6.25 -13.66 13.32
N LEU A 79 -5.68 -14.55 12.50
CA LEU A 79 -5.69 -14.45 11.05
C LEU A 79 -6.62 -15.51 10.47
N GLU A 80 -7.66 -15.09 9.76
CA GLU A 80 -8.63 -15.96 9.10
C GLU A 80 -8.56 -15.72 7.58
N PRO A 81 -8.54 -16.77 6.74
CA PRO A 81 -8.76 -16.63 5.31
C PRO A 81 -10.11 -15.94 5.06
N TYR A 82 -10.13 -15.03 4.10
CA TYR A 82 -11.34 -14.29 3.74
C TYR A 82 -11.71 -14.58 2.29
N GLU A 83 -12.96 -14.96 2.08
CA GLU A 83 -13.54 -15.11 0.75
C GLU A 83 -14.48 -13.95 0.49
N VAL A 84 -14.24 -13.23 -0.61
CA VAL A 84 -15.05 -12.07 -0.98
C VAL A 84 -16.34 -12.55 -1.64
N VAL A 85 -17.46 -12.13 -1.06
CA VAL A 85 -18.80 -12.48 -1.53
C VAL A 85 -19.02 -11.93 -2.95
N GLY A 86 -19.40 -12.81 -3.87
CA GLY A 86 -19.67 -12.46 -5.28
C GLY A 86 -18.42 -12.26 -6.15
N GLY A 87 -17.27 -12.77 -5.72
CA GLY A 87 -16.02 -12.76 -6.48
C GLY A 87 -15.33 -11.39 -6.50
N ILE A 88 -14.00 -11.41 -6.61
CA ILE A 88 -13.18 -10.21 -6.65
C ILE A 88 -12.96 -9.81 -8.09
N ASN A 89 -13.24 -8.55 -8.41
CA ASN A 89 -12.80 -7.97 -9.67
C ASN A 89 -11.30 -7.65 -9.58
N LEU A 90 -10.47 -8.70 -9.70
CA LEU A 90 -9.02 -8.61 -9.64
C LEU A 90 -8.48 -7.72 -10.77
N ASP A 91 -9.15 -7.65 -11.91
CA ASP A 91 -8.73 -6.81 -13.03
C ASP A 91 -8.88 -5.32 -12.68
N SER A 92 -10.01 -4.92 -12.07
CA SER A 92 -10.17 -3.56 -11.57
C SER A 92 -9.14 -3.20 -10.50
N PHE A 93 -8.90 -4.11 -9.55
CA PHE A 93 -7.90 -3.89 -8.50
C PHE A 93 -6.49 -3.75 -9.07
N THR A 94 -6.08 -4.67 -9.96
CA THR A 94 -4.75 -4.63 -10.59
C THR A 94 -4.58 -3.40 -11.46
N ASN A 95 -5.61 -2.97 -12.18
CA ASN A 95 -5.59 -1.71 -12.94
C ASN A 95 -5.40 -0.50 -12.03
N LYS A 96 -6.13 -0.42 -10.90
CA LYS A 96 -5.94 0.66 -9.92
C LYS A 96 -4.54 0.63 -9.31
N LEU A 97 -4.04 -0.55 -8.93
CA LEU A 97 -2.70 -0.72 -8.38
C LEU A 97 -1.62 -0.34 -9.39
N ASN A 98 -1.77 -0.72 -10.65
CA ASN A 98 -0.83 -0.38 -11.72
C ASN A 98 -0.88 1.11 -12.05
N ASN A 99 -2.07 1.70 -12.17
CA ASN A 99 -2.24 3.13 -12.33
C ASN A 99 -1.57 3.89 -11.19
N PHE A 100 -1.74 3.40 -9.96
CA PHE A 100 -1.08 3.94 -8.79
C PHE A 100 0.45 3.83 -8.91
N LYS A 101 1.01 2.64 -9.15
CA LYS A 101 2.45 2.44 -9.34
C LYS A 101 3.05 3.32 -10.45
N ASN A 102 2.31 3.49 -11.55
CA ASN A 102 2.72 4.32 -12.69
C ASN A 102 2.83 5.81 -12.33
N LYS A 103 2.06 6.31 -11.35
CA LYS A 103 2.23 7.69 -10.85
C LYS A 103 3.62 7.93 -10.24
N PHE A 104 4.23 6.91 -9.63
CA PHE A 104 5.56 7.01 -9.01
C PHE A 104 6.69 6.69 -10.00
N ALA A 105 6.43 5.90 -11.04
CA ALA A 105 7.43 5.57 -12.05
C ALA A 105 7.73 6.75 -13.01
N GLN A 106 6.89 7.80 -13.04
CA GLN A 106 7.01 8.94 -13.95
C GLN A 106 8.04 9.98 -13.48
N ASN A 107 9.28 9.55 -13.22
CA ASN A 107 10.43 10.43 -13.09
C ASN A 107 11.00 10.77 -14.48
N GLY A 108 10.24 11.55 -15.24
CA GLY A 108 10.70 11.98 -16.56
C GLY A 108 9.67 12.90 -17.18
N GLY A 109 10.00 14.19 -17.21
CA GLY A 109 9.18 15.21 -17.86
C GLY A 109 8.73 14.73 -19.23
N LYS A 110 7.42 14.76 -19.47
CA LYS A 110 6.82 14.61 -20.78
C LYS A 110 7.53 15.63 -21.67
N LYS A 111 8.49 15.21 -22.51
CA LYS A 111 9.15 16.09 -23.48
C LYS A 111 8.03 16.74 -24.27
N SER A 112 7.80 18.03 -24.03
CA SER A 112 6.85 18.80 -24.81
C SER A 112 7.34 18.76 -26.24
N LYS A 113 6.68 17.95 -27.07
CA LYS A 113 6.85 18.07 -28.52
C LYS A 113 6.35 19.47 -28.85
N LYS A 114 7.30 20.36 -29.17
CA LYS A 114 7.05 21.71 -29.69
C LYS A 114 5.98 21.60 -30.77
N SER A 115 4.78 22.06 -30.47
CA SER A 115 3.65 22.03 -31.38
C SER A 115 3.87 23.10 -32.46
N LYS A 116 4.11 22.65 -33.70
CA LYS A 116 3.83 23.49 -34.87
C LYS A 116 2.31 23.59 -35.01
N LYS A 117 1.83 24.80 -34.71
CA LYS A 117 0.50 25.37 -34.91
C LYS A 117 -0.24 24.84 -36.15
N SER A 118 -1.40 24.18 -35.98
CA SER A 118 -2.63 24.46 -36.76
C SER A 118 -3.86 23.64 -36.31
N LYS A 119 -4.86 24.40 -35.82
CA LYS A 119 -6.34 24.34 -35.95
C LYS A 119 -7.15 23.02 -35.79
N LYS A 120 -8.18 23.15 -34.90
CA LYS A 120 -9.48 22.44 -34.78
C LYS A 120 -9.40 20.97 -34.33
N ASP A 121 -10.23 20.41 -33.45
CA ASP A 121 -11.55 20.76 -32.90
C ASP A 121 -11.67 20.29 -31.44
N SER A 122 -12.66 20.84 -30.74
CA SER A 122 -13.00 20.61 -29.34
C SER A 122 -13.45 19.17 -29.04
N SER A 123 -12.80 18.53 -28.07
CA SER A 123 -13.42 17.64 -27.09
C SER A 123 -12.52 17.56 -25.87
N GLU A 124 -12.81 18.40 -24.87
CA GLU A 124 -12.12 18.43 -23.59
C GLU A 124 -12.33 17.10 -22.86
N SER A 125 -11.29 16.26 -22.87
CA SER A 125 -11.13 15.23 -21.84
C SER A 125 -10.33 15.86 -20.73
N GLU A 126 -11.03 16.52 -19.80
CA GLU A 126 -10.47 16.92 -18.51
C GLU A 126 -10.17 15.66 -17.70
N SER A 127 -9.02 15.05 -17.97
CA SER A 127 -8.42 14.10 -17.05
C SER A 127 -7.68 14.93 -15.99
N SER A 128 -8.42 15.28 -14.95
CA SER A 128 -7.93 15.93 -13.72
C SER A 128 -6.78 15.11 -13.13
N SER A 129 -5.55 15.44 -13.52
CA SER A 129 -4.32 14.86 -13.01
C SER A 129 -3.77 15.68 -11.84
N GLU A 130 -4.62 16.09 -10.89
CA GLU A 130 -4.18 16.90 -9.74
C GLU A 130 -3.26 16.09 -8.80
N SER A 131 -3.48 14.77 -8.70
CA SER A 131 -2.77 13.92 -7.73
C SER A 131 -1.27 13.73 -7.99
N SER A 132 -0.75 14.00 -9.20
CA SER A 132 0.68 13.82 -9.50
C SER A 132 1.55 15.01 -9.07
N ASP A 133 0.99 16.22 -9.05
CA ASP A 133 1.71 17.43 -8.65
C ASP A 133 1.79 17.56 -7.13
N ASP A 134 0.75 17.17 -6.42
CA ASP A 134 0.73 17.13 -4.95
C ASP A 134 1.79 16.19 -4.38
N TYR A 135 2.02 15.03 -5.01
CA TYR A 135 3.06 14.09 -4.59
C TYR A 135 4.46 14.68 -4.74
N LYS A 136 4.77 15.31 -5.88
CA LYS A 136 6.09 15.93 -6.10
C LYS A 136 6.35 17.02 -5.06
N ARG A 137 5.32 17.84 -4.78
CA ARG A 137 5.38 18.83 -3.70
C ARG A 137 5.61 18.16 -2.36
N MET A 138 4.85 17.15 -1.99
CA MET A 138 4.99 16.48 -0.69
C MET A 138 6.34 15.77 -0.52
N SER A 139 6.87 15.16 -1.58
CA SER A 139 8.21 14.54 -1.61
C SER A 139 9.36 15.52 -1.47
N SER A 140 9.13 16.80 -1.80
CA SER A 140 10.12 17.86 -1.60
C SER A 140 10.11 18.45 -0.19
N TYR A 141 9.01 18.28 0.57
CA TYR A 141 8.88 18.80 1.94
C TYR A 141 9.30 17.80 3.02
N VAL A 142 9.19 16.50 2.76
CA VAL A 142 9.62 15.46 3.71
C VAL A 142 10.97 14.91 3.23
N PRO A 143 12.08 15.14 3.94
CA PRO A 143 13.35 14.54 3.56
C PRO A 143 13.16 13.01 3.60
N VAL A 144 13.23 12.39 2.42
CA VAL A 144 13.10 10.94 2.25
C VAL A 144 14.37 10.29 2.81
N VAL A 145 14.42 10.09 4.12
CA VAL A 145 15.54 9.43 4.80
C VAL A 145 15.02 8.21 5.54
N ASN A 146 15.42 7.02 5.10
CA ASN A 146 15.36 5.72 5.78
C ASN A 146 14.15 5.46 6.69
N GLN A 147 12.93 5.71 6.20
CA GLN A 147 11.70 5.37 6.93
C GLN A 147 11.09 4.05 6.40
N PRO A 148 10.55 3.19 7.28
CA PRO A 148 9.91 1.95 6.85
C PRO A 148 8.62 2.20 6.06
N PHE A 149 7.89 3.30 6.35
CA PHE A 149 6.74 3.76 5.58
C PHE A 149 6.95 5.21 5.16
N TYR A 150 6.97 5.44 3.86
CA TYR A 150 6.92 6.76 3.25
C TYR A 150 5.56 7.01 2.58
N TYR A 151 4.94 5.96 2.02
CA TYR A 151 3.61 6.06 1.43
C TYR A 151 2.79 4.79 1.66
N TRP A 152 1.51 4.96 1.95
CA TRP A 152 0.55 3.87 2.14
C TRP A 152 -0.65 4.05 1.21
N TRP A 153 -0.89 3.06 0.36
CA TRP A 153 -2.09 2.97 -0.47
C TRP A 153 -2.89 1.73 -0.10
N TYR A 154 -4.19 1.90 0.13
CA TYR A 154 -5.08 0.81 0.51
C TYR A 154 -6.41 0.96 -0.22
N ASP A 155 -6.84 -0.11 -0.91
CA ASP A 155 -8.16 -0.16 -1.56
C ASP A 155 -9.09 -1.10 -0.77
N PRO A 156 -9.95 -0.56 0.13
CA PRO A 156 -10.90 -1.37 0.88
C PRO A 156 -12.03 -1.93 0.02
N ALA A 157 -12.30 -1.34 -1.17
CA ALA A 157 -13.41 -1.74 -2.03
C ALA A 157 -13.26 -3.19 -2.54
N VAL A 158 -12.02 -3.71 -2.54
CA VAL A 158 -11.71 -5.11 -2.86
C VAL A 158 -12.49 -6.09 -1.99
N TYR A 159 -12.79 -5.71 -0.75
CA TYR A 159 -13.42 -6.59 0.24
C TYR A 159 -14.94 -6.46 0.31
N ARG A 160 -15.55 -5.49 -0.37
CA ARG A 160 -17.01 -5.25 -0.37
C ARG A 160 -17.62 -5.22 1.03
N LEU A 161 -16.98 -4.46 1.92
CA LEU A 161 -17.41 -4.30 3.31
C LEU A 161 -18.21 -3.00 3.48
N ASP A 162 -19.22 -3.03 4.35
CA ASP A 162 -19.98 -1.83 4.71
C ASP A 162 -19.17 -0.86 5.60
N SER A 163 -18.18 -1.39 6.32
CA SER A 163 -17.30 -0.61 7.20
C SER A 163 -15.89 -1.20 7.24
N TYR A 164 -14.90 -0.32 7.38
CA TYR A 164 -13.49 -0.69 7.47
C TYR A 164 -12.75 0.21 8.45
N TYR A 165 -11.73 -0.35 9.10
CA TYR A 165 -10.82 0.39 9.97
C TYR A 165 -9.49 0.57 9.24
N VAL A 166 -8.94 1.78 9.31
CA VAL A 166 -7.64 2.11 8.71
C VAL A 166 -6.63 2.30 9.85
N PRO A 167 -5.47 1.60 9.83
CA PRO A 167 -4.42 1.83 10.81
C PRO A 167 -3.87 3.25 10.70
N THR A 168 -3.48 3.79 11.84
CA THR A 168 -2.66 5.00 11.91
C THR A 168 -1.24 4.61 12.33
N PHE A 169 -0.25 5.38 11.89
CA PHE A 169 1.17 5.01 12.02
C PHE A 169 1.90 5.96 12.95
N TYR A 170 2.96 5.48 13.61
CA TYR A 170 3.90 6.36 14.30
C TYR A 170 4.60 7.29 13.30
N SER A 171 4.71 8.57 13.65
CA SER A 171 5.58 9.48 12.92
C SER A 171 7.03 9.22 13.33
N TYR A 172 7.88 8.80 12.38
CA TYR A 172 9.31 8.62 12.65
C TYR A 172 9.97 10.01 12.77
N VAL A 173 10.38 10.38 14.00
CA VAL A 173 11.05 11.65 14.28
C VAL A 173 12.55 11.51 13.96
N THR A 174 13.15 12.50 13.31
CA THR A 174 14.59 12.55 13.00
C THR A 174 15.26 13.72 13.74
N PRO A 175 15.52 13.63 15.06
CA PRO A 175 16.11 14.74 15.77
C PRO A 175 17.61 14.85 15.45
N VAL A 176 18.07 16.06 15.10
CA VAL A 176 19.48 16.42 15.22
C VAL A 176 19.68 16.92 16.65
N ILE A 177 20.56 16.26 17.40
CA ILE A 177 20.86 16.62 18.80
C ILE A 177 22.24 17.26 18.82
N GLU A 178 22.25 18.55 19.12
CA GLU A 178 23.47 19.29 19.40
C GLU A 178 23.82 19.11 20.89
N ILE A 179 25.05 18.70 21.19
CA ILE A 179 25.59 18.63 22.54
C ILE A 179 26.74 19.64 22.61
N VAL A 180 26.57 20.66 23.44
CA VAL A 180 27.55 21.72 23.66
C VAL A 180 28.13 21.56 25.06
N PHE A 181 29.44 21.72 25.20
CA PHE A 181 30.14 21.82 26.48
C PHE A 181 30.62 23.25 26.70
#